data_AF-A0A9J6GZL6-F1
#
_entry.id   AF-A0A9J6GZL6-F1
#
_cell.length_a   1.000
_cell.length_b   1.000
_cell.length_c   1.000
_cell.angle_alpha   90.00
_cell.angle_beta   90.00
_cell.angle_gamma   90.00
#
_symmetry.space_group_name_H-M   'P 1'
#
loop_
_entity.id
_entity.type
_entity.pdbx_description
1 polymer ?
#
loop_
_entity_poly.entity_id
_entity_poly.type
_entity_poly.pdbx_seq_one_letter_code
_entity_poly.pdbx_strand_id
1 'polypeptide(L)'
;MGSMSIPTHYRSESLLDLETAIAGLQSREGLQGCMPLTFCLHSGLTQFIALRDSDGHAPGCVFYPSQDLTSGARGHPLDAFITARSFLEWFKGYADMLENDEFVVLDNQPYRFYHEPGCEMTTGHITVSVATCFMPELSSVNPPHFFHTYRITMSMSEEASERESCQLETRHWIITDENGLEERVDGRGVVGEYPVMCPGAYFSWVSCTSLSTTYGNMKGHFIMRNLHTGDMTEVHCPVFHMKCLPYVTAAEREAIKRDRDAVKKAQ
;
A
#
# COMPACT_ATOMS: atom_id res chain seq x y z
N MET A 1 -5.28 -3.80 -13.46
CA MET A 1 -4.08 -3.39 -12.70
C MET A 1 -4.08 -3.92 -11.26
N GLY A 2 -5.09 -4.68 -10.86
CA GLY A 2 -5.10 -5.40 -9.60
C GLY A 2 -6.27 -5.02 -8.72
N SER A 3 -6.53 -5.86 -7.73
CA SER A 3 -7.61 -5.68 -6.77
C SER A 3 -7.05 -5.66 -5.35
N MET A 4 -7.76 -5.04 -4.44
CA MET A 4 -7.50 -5.09 -3.00
C MET A 4 -8.83 -5.20 -2.28
N SER A 5 -8.89 -6.07 -1.28
CA SER A 5 -10.03 -6.19 -0.39
C SER A 5 -9.54 -6.20 1.05
N ILE A 6 -9.98 -5.23 1.84
CA ILE A 6 -9.89 -5.25 3.30
C ILE A 6 -11.31 -5.24 3.87
N PRO A 7 -11.54 -5.69 5.11
CA PRO A 7 -12.84 -5.53 5.75
C PRO A 7 -13.29 -4.07 5.63
N THR A 8 -14.49 -3.84 5.09
CA THR A 8 -15.11 -2.53 4.75
C THR A 8 -14.63 -1.80 3.49
N HIS A 9 -13.57 -2.25 2.81
CA HIS A 9 -13.13 -1.62 1.54
C HIS A 9 -12.78 -2.66 0.48
N TYR A 10 -13.51 -2.63 -0.64
CA TYR A 10 -13.20 -3.41 -1.83
C TYR A 10 -12.80 -2.49 -2.98
N ARG A 11 -11.72 -2.84 -3.66
CA ARG A 11 -11.10 -2.05 -4.73
C ARG A 11 -10.70 -2.98 -5.86
N SER A 12 -11.07 -2.60 -7.06
CA SER A 12 -10.52 -3.16 -8.29
C SER A 12 -10.18 -2.00 -9.19
N GLU A 13 -8.92 -1.93 -9.62
CA GLU A 13 -8.43 -0.88 -10.48
C GLU A 13 -8.07 -1.44 -11.86
N SER A 14 -8.71 -0.86 -12.87
CA SER A 14 -8.56 -1.24 -14.26
C SER A 14 -7.79 -0.18 -15.03
N LEU A 15 -6.95 -0.63 -15.98
CA LEU A 15 -6.38 0.25 -16.98
C LEU A 15 -7.52 0.67 -17.91
N LEU A 16 -7.61 1.96 -18.23
CA LEU A 16 -8.59 2.46 -19.17
C LEU A 16 -8.17 2.14 -20.61
N ASP A 17 -9.15 1.87 -21.47
CA ASP A 17 -8.91 1.89 -22.90
C ASP A 17 -8.60 3.34 -23.36
N LEU A 18 -7.94 3.44 -24.51
CA LEU A 18 -7.41 4.72 -24.97
C LEU A 18 -8.51 5.73 -25.31
N GLU A 19 -9.65 5.30 -25.85
CA GLU A 19 -10.76 6.20 -26.20
C GLU A 19 -11.37 6.81 -24.93
N THR A 20 -11.63 5.98 -23.92
CA THR A 20 -12.11 6.43 -22.61
C THR A 20 -11.10 7.34 -21.93
N ALA A 21 -9.81 7.00 -21.96
CA ALA A 21 -8.76 7.82 -21.39
C ALA A 21 -8.70 9.22 -22.03
N ILE A 22 -8.70 9.28 -23.37
CA ILE A 22 -8.65 10.55 -24.13
C ILE A 22 -9.89 11.41 -23.84
N ALA A 23 -11.08 10.81 -23.77
CA ALA A 23 -12.31 11.52 -23.43
C ALA A 23 -12.23 12.19 -22.04
N GLY A 24 -11.40 11.64 -21.13
CA GLY A 24 -11.15 12.18 -19.80
C GLY A 24 -10.03 13.21 -19.68
N LEU A 25 -9.45 13.69 -20.79
CA LEU A 25 -8.36 14.67 -20.78
C LEU A 25 -8.75 15.93 -19.97
N GLN A 26 -7.92 16.27 -18.99
CA GLN A 26 -8.20 17.33 -18.03
C GLN A 26 -7.73 18.70 -18.54
N SER A 27 -8.58 19.71 -18.32
CA SER A 27 -8.30 21.13 -18.59
C SER A 27 -8.37 22.02 -17.33
N ARG A 28 -8.72 21.44 -16.18
CA ARG A 28 -8.79 22.16 -14.91
C ARG A 28 -7.40 22.41 -14.33
N GLU A 29 -7.27 23.50 -13.59
CA GLU A 29 -6.06 23.86 -12.86
C GLU A 29 -5.62 22.70 -11.93
N GLY A 30 -4.32 22.41 -11.93
CA GLY A 30 -3.72 21.33 -11.16
C GLY A 30 -3.63 20.00 -11.91
N LEU A 31 -4.44 19.78 -12.96
CA LEU A 31 -4.41 18.59 -13.83
C LEU A 31 -4.38 18.95 -15.32
N GLN A 32 -4.08 20.19 -15.70
CA GLN A 32 -4.11 20.62 -17.09
C GLN A 32 -3.16 19.78 -17.96
N GLY A 33 -3.70 19.18 -19.02
CA GLY A 33 -2.92 18.30 -19.91
C GLY A 33 -2.61 16.93 -19.31
N CYS A 34 -3.29 16.54 -18.24
CA CYS A 34 -3.23 15.19 -17.68
C CYS A 34 -4.42 14.35 -18.18
N MET A 35 -4.18 13.06 -18.40
CA MET A 35 -5.17 12.10 -18.88
C MET A 35 -5.35 11.00 -17.83
N PRO A 36 -6.58 10.55 -17.51
CA PRO A 36 -6.77 9.41 -16.63
C PRO A 36 -6.17 8.16 -17.28
N LEU A 37 -5.40 7.40 -16.50
CA LEU A 37 -4.73 6.19 -16.92
C LEU A 37 -5.48 4.95 -16.43
N THR A 38 -5.96 4.99 -15.20
CA THR A 38 -6.69 3.90 -14.55
C THR A 38 -8.04 4.36 -14.03
N PHE A 39 -8.90 3.42 -13.64
CA PHE A 39 -10.14 3.74 -12.97
C PHE A 39 -10.49 2.69 -11.91
N CYS A 40 -10.81 3.17 -10.71
CA CYS A 40 -11.38 2.35 -9.66
C CYS A 40 -12.89 2.55 -9.59
N LEU A 41 -13.65 1.55 -10.08
CA LEU A 41 -15.11 1.57 -10.15
C LEU A 41 -15.79 1.90 -8.81
N HIS A 42 -15.22 1.44 -7.70
CA HIS A 42 -15.85 1.56 -6.39
C HIS A 42 -15.66 2.93 -5.70
N SER A 43 -14.78 3.81 -6.21
CA SER A 43 -14.48 5.13 -5.59
C SER A 43 -14.56 6.25 -6.61
N GLY A 44 -14.50 5.94 -7.89
CA GLY A 44 -14.32 6.93 -8.94
C GLY A 44 -12.91 7.53 -8.98
N LEU A 45 -11.95 6.99 -8.24
CA LEU A 45 -10.58 7.49 -8.21
C LEU A 45 -9.76 6.93 -9.38
N THR A 46 -8.73 7.67 -9.77
CA THR A 46 -7.96 7.42 -11.00
C THR A 46 -6.51 7.86 -10.80
N GLN A 47 -5.58 7.11 -11.40
CA GLN A 47 -4.24 7.60 -11.67
C GLN A 47 -4.26 8.48 -12.90
N PHE A 48 -3.50 9.56 -12.90
CA PHE A 48 -3.31 10.39 -14.08
C PHE A 48 -1.91 10.18 -14.65
N ILE A 49 -1.81 10.32 -15.97
CA ILE A 49 -0.55 10.53 -16.68
C ILE A 49 -0.48 11.97 -17.17
N ALA A 50 0.62 12.66 -16.90
CA ALA A 50 0.86 13.99 -17.44
C ALA A 50 1.32 13.90 -18.90
N LEU A 51 0.55 14.42 -19.85
CA LEU A 51 0.97 14.47 -21.26
C LEU A 51 1.80 15.72 -21.57
N ARG A 52 1.67 16.75 -20.73
CA ARG A 52 2.33 18.04 -20.85
C ARG A 52 2.83 18.50 -19.49
N ASP A 53 3.70 19.50 -19.53
CA ASP A 53 4.34 20.07 -18.35
C ASP A 53 3.61 21.29 -17.77
N SER A 54 2.31 21.42 -18.08
CA SER A 54 1.50 22.62 -17.88
C SER A 54 1.34 23.01 -16.42
N ASP A 55 1.20 22.04 -15.53
CA ASP A 55 1.06 22.26 -14.08
C ASP A 55 2.28 21.75 -13.30
N GLY A 56 3.47 21.79 -13.90
CA GLY A 56 4.70 21.39 -13.21
C GLY A 56 4.89 19.88 -13.03
N HIS A 57 3.96 19.05 -13.51
CA HIS A 57 4.20 17.62 -13.68
C HIS A 57 5.18 17.38 -14.84
N ALA A 58 6.14 16.47 -14.67
CA ALA A 58 6.99 16.06 -15.79
C ALA A 58 6.14 15.26 -16.81
N PRO A 59 6.29 15.49 -18.12
CA PRO A 59 5.62 14.68 -19.13
C PRO A 59 5.94 13.19 -18.97
N GLY A 60 4.93 12.33 -19.04
CA GLY A 60 5.00 10.89 -18.81
C GLY A 60 4.86 10.47 -17.35
N CYS A 61 4.94 11.39 -16.38
CA CYS A 61 4.78 11.09 -14.97
C CYS A 61 3.39 10.53 -14.66
N VAL A 62 3.34 9.46 -13.88
CA VAL A 62 2.10 8.81 -13.42
C VAL A 62 1.93 9.04 -11.93
N PHE A 63 0.75 9.50 -11.53
CA PHE A 63 0.50 9.91 -10.15
C PHE A 63 -0.96 9.76 -9.73
N TYR A 64 -1.18 9.70 -8.42
CA TYR A 64 -2.47 9.91 -7.79
C TYR A 64 -2.58 11.31 -7.22
N PRO A 65 -3.67 12.05 -7.47
CA PRO A 65 -3.98 13.24 -6.70
C PRO A 65 -4.29 12.88 -5.24
N SER A 66 -3.69 13.60 -4.31
CA SER A 66 -3.97 13.51 -2.87
C SER A 66 -5.42 13.88 -2.56
N GLN A 67 -6.01 13.24 -1.54
CA GLN A 67 -7.40 13.46 -1.12
C GLN A 67 -7.60 14.63 -0.15
N ASP A 68 -6.72 15.62 -0.12
CA ASP A 68 -6.74 16.68 0.88
C ASP A 68 -8.12 17.38 0.96
N LEU A 69 -8.78 17.24 2.12
CA LEU A 69 -10.14 17.75 2.38
C LEU A 69 -10.24 19.28 2.21
N THR A 70 -9.13 19.99 2.41
CA THR A 70 -9.03 21.45 2.27
C THR A 70 -9.03 21.91 0.81
N SER A 71 -8.73 21.01 -0.13
CA SER A 71 -8.73 21.28 -1.58
C SER A 71 -10.13 21.10 -2.21
N GLY A 72 -11.12 20.64 -1.42
CA GLY A 72 -12.53 20.54 -1.82
C GLY A 72 -13.23 21.89 -2.03
N ALA A 73 -12.60 23.00 -1.64
CA ALA A 73 -13.03 24.34 -2.00
C ALA A 73 -12.42 24.75 -3.34
N ARG A 74 -13.10 24.42 -4.45
CA ARG A 74 -12.96 25.02 -5.80
C ARG A 74 -11.52 25.32 -6.27
N GLY A 75 -10.95 24.40 -7.04
CA GLY A 75 -9.98 24.75 -8.08
C GLY A 75 -8.54 24.98 -7.64
N HIS A 76 -8.15 24.57 -6.42
CA HIS A 76 -6.76 24.63 -6.02
C HIS A 76 -5.96 23.40 -6.52
N PRO A 77 -4.70 23.60 -6.92
CA PRO A 77 -3.83 22.51 -7.34
C PRO A 77 -3.65 21.47 -6.22
N LEU A 78 -3.73 20.19 -6.60
CA LEU A 78 -3.68 19.06 -5.66
C LEU A 78 -2.24 18.60 -5.45
N ASP A 79 -1.91 18.23 -4.21
CA ASP A 79 -0.71 17.45 -3.96
C ASP A 79 -0.82 16.10 -4.68
N ALA A 80 0.31 15.49 -5.03
CA ALA A 80 0.31 14.29 -5.86
C ALA A 80 1.29 13.26 -5.33
N PHE A 81 0.82 12.02 -5.16
CA PHE A 81 1.65 10.85 -4.92
C PHE A 81 2.14 10.31 -6.27
N ILE A 82 3.45 10.34 -6.47
CA ILE A 82 4.11 9.91 -7.70
C ILE A 82 4.24 8.40 -7.68
N THR A 83 3.54 7.73 -8.59
CA THR A 83 3.61 6.28 -8.77
C THR A 83 4.80 5.89 -9.64
N ALA A 84 5.12 6.69 -10.67
CA ALA A 84 6.28 6.50 -11.53
C ALA A 84 6.64 7.79 -12.26
N ARG A 85 7.90 7.97 -12.67
CA ARG A 85 8.35 9.17 -13.40
C ARG A 85 8.06 9.10 -14.90
N SER A 86 7.79 7.91 -15.43
CA SER A 86 7.38 7.71 -16.82
C SER A 86 6.37 6.57 -16.95
N PHE A 87 5.58 6.56 -18.03
CA PHE A 87 4.69 5.43 -18.35
C PHE A 87 5.45 4.11 -18.52
N LEU A 88 6.65 4.15 -19.11
CA LEU A 88 7.44 2.95 -19.30
C LEU A 88 7.91 2.35 -17.97
N GLU A 89 8.38 3.20 -17.05
CA GLU A 89 8.73 2.80 -15.68
C GLU A 89 7.51 2.23 -14.96
N TRP A 90 6.37 2.91 -15.05
CA TRP A 90 5.10 2.46 -14.46
C TRP A 90 4.70 1.06 -14.96
N PHE A 91 4.71 0.87 -16.28
CA PHE A 91 4.29 -0.38 -16.89
C PHE A 91 5.28 -1.52 -16.64
N LYS A 92 6.59 -1.24 -16.75
CA LYS A 92 7.63 -2.22 -16.44
C LYS A 92 7.62 -2.63 -14.99
N GLY A 93 7.53 -1.69 -14.05
CA GLY A 93 7.46 -2.00 -12.62
C GLY A 93 6.29 -2.93 -12.31
N TYR A 94 5.14 -2.75 -12.96
CA TYR A 94 4.01 -3.66 -12.83
C TYR A 94 4.30 -5.07 -13.38
N ALA A 95 4.98 -5.17 -14.52
CA ALA A 95 5.36 -6.45 -15.12
C ALA A 95 6.41 -7.18 -14.26
N ASP A 96 7.43 -6.47 -13.79
CA ASP A 96 8.50 -7.01 -12.95
C ASP A 96 7.94 -7.53 -11.62
N MET A 97 6.99 -6.81 -11.00
CA MET A 97 6.31 -7.26 -9.77
C MET A 97 5.46 -8.54 -9.98
N LEU A 98 4.90 -8.73 -11.18
CA LEU A 98 4.20 -9.97 -11.52
C LEU A 98 5.17 -11.13 -11.81
N GLU A 99 6.29 -10.86 -12.47
CA GLU A 99 7.29 -11.87 -12.81
C GLU A 99 8.03 -12.40 -11.58
N ASN A 100 8.26 -11.55 -10.58
CA ASN A 100 9.00 -11.89 -9.36
C ASN A 100 8.11 -12.42 -8.21
N ASP A 101 6.84 -12.76 -8.48
CA ASP A 101 5.85 -13.17 -7.48
C ASP A 101 5.67 -12.17 -6.31
N GLU A 102 6.01 -10.89 -6.54
CA GLU A 102 5.84 -9.84 -5.54
C GLU A 102 4.36 -9.52 -5.36
N PHE A 103 3.61 -9.43 -6.46
CA PHE A 103 2.16 -9.39 -6.38
C PHE A 103 1.56 -10.76 -6.15
N VAL A 104 0.64 -10.82 -5.21
CA VAL A 104 -0.05 -12.07 -4.92
C VAL A 104 -1.29 -12.19 -5.76
N VAL A 105 -1.37 -13.29 -6.51
CA VAL A 105 -2.50 -13.58 -7.38
C VAL A 105 -3.49 -14.46 -6.60
N LEU A 106 -4.67 -13.91 -6.28
CA LEU A 106 -5.79 -14.66 -5.70
C LEU A 106 -6.92 -14.68 -6.73
N ASP A 107 -7.46 -15.87 -7.02
CA ASP A 107 -8.55 -16.05 -8.01
C ASP A 107 -8.26 -15.40 -9.37
N ASN A 108 -7.03 -15.56 -9.89
CA ASN A 108 -6.53 -14.93 -11.11
C ASN A 108 -6.57 -13.38 -11.10
N GLN A 109 -6.60 -12.76 -9.92
CA GLN A 109 -6.51 -11.31 -9.76
C GLN A 109 -5.24 -10.95 -9.00
N PRO A 110 -4.36 -10.09 -9.54
CA PRO A 110 -3.17 -9.64 -8.82
C PRO A 110 -3.56 -8.64 -7.72
N TYR A 111 -3.05 -8.86 -6.52
CA TYR A 111 -3.18 -7.98 -5.37
C TYR A 111 -1.85 -7.28 -5.12
N ARG A 112 -1.89 -5.94 -5.02
CA ARG A 112 -0.70 -5.08 -4.93
C ARG A 112 -0.08 -5.06 -3.54
N PHE A 113 0.29 -6.21 -2.99
CA PHE A 113 1.13 -6.22 -1.80
C PHE A 113 2.57 -6.35 -2.25
N TYR A 114 3.43 -5.43 -1.84
CA TYR A 114 4.86 -5.56 -2.01
C TYR A 114 5.43 -6.39 -0.87
N HIS A 115 6.12 -7.48 -1.20
CA HIS A 115 6.81 -8.29 -0.21
C HIS A 115 8.23 -7.74 -0.02
N GLU A 116 8.51 -7.12 1.11
CA GLU A 116 9.89 -6.69 1.42
C GLU A 116 10.76 -7.95 1.51
N PRO A 117 11.86 -8.06 0.73
CA PRO A 117 12.74 -9.23 0.80
C PRO A 117 13.25 -9.43 2.24
N GLY A 118 13.09 -10.64 2.77
CA GLY A 118 13.46 -10.97 4.16
C GLY A 118 12.40 -10.61 5.21
N CYS A 119 11.20 -10.18 4.79
CA CYS A 119 10.06 -9.93 5.68
C CYS A 119 9.33 -11.23 6.06
N GLU A 120 10.10 -12.19 6.56
CA GLU A 120 9.66 -13.50 7.01
C GLU A 120 10.40 -13.86 8.30
N MET A 121 9.70 -14.46 9.26
CA MET A 121 10.33 -14.98 10.48
C MET A 121 9.70 -16.32 10.88
N THR A 122 10.57 -17.25 11.26
CA THR A 122 10.17 -18.57 11.75
C THR A 122 10.42 -18.67 13.25
N THR A 123 9.39 -19.06 14.00
CA THR A 123 9.48 -19.40 15.43
C THR A 123 9.05 -20.85 15.61
N GLY A 124 9.99 -21.74 15.94
CA GLY A 124 9.74 -23.18 15.92
C GLY A 124 9.40 -23.66 14.51
N HIS A 125 8.24 -24.29 14.34
CA HIS A 125 7.74 -24.74 13.03
C HIS A 125 6.74 -23.77 12.37
N ILE A 126 6.49 -22.60 12.98
CA ILE A 126 5.56 -21.60 12.44
C ILE A 126 6.34 -20.48 11.78
N THR A 127 5.99 -20.20 10.54
CA THR A 127 6.56 -19.12 9.74
C THR A 127 5.52 -18.04 9.51
N VAL A 128 5.92 -16.79 9.74
CA VAL A 128 5.10 -15.60 9.51
C VAL A 128 5.79 -14.74 8.47
N SER A 129 5.11 -14.46 7.35
CA SER A 129 5.56 -13.51 6.33
C SER A 129 4.58 -12.35 6.16
N VAL A 130 5.10 -11.19 5.77
CA VAL A 130 4.31 -9.96 5.64
C VAL A 130 4.61 -9.27 4.31
N ALA A 131 3.54 -8.77 3.68
CA ALA A 131 3.63 -7.91 2.51
C ALA A 131 2.78 -6.64 2.74
N THR A 132 3.28 -5.48 2.35
CA THR A 132 2.65 -4.17 2.63
C THR A 132 2.24 -3.46 1.34
N CYS A 133 1.30 -2.52 1.43
CA CYS A 133 0.87 -1.68 0.32
C CYS A 133 0.50 -0.29 0.84
N PHE A 134 1.06 0.74 0.23
CA PHE A 134 0.61 2.11 0.45
C PHE A 134 -0.61 2.43 -0.42
N MET A 135 -1.61 3.09 0.16
CA MET A 135 -2.87 3.46 -0.48
C MET A 135 -2.91 4.98 -0.69
N PRO A 136 -2.33 5.50 -1.79
CA PRO A 136 -2.33 6.95 -2.07
C PRO A 136 -3.73 7.53 -2.11
N GLU A 137 -4.71 6.75 -2.53
CA GLU A 137 -6.09 7.15 -2.69
C GLU A 137 -6.88 7.19 -1.37
N LEU A 138 -6.34 6.67 -0.27
CA LEU A 138 -6.88 6.83 1.09
C LEU A 138 -5.96 7.70 1.95
N SER A 139 -4.97 8.33 1.32
CA SER A 139 -3.96 9.14 1.98
C SER A 139 -4.12 10.61 1.65
N SER A 140 -3.75 11.45 2.61
CA SER A 140 -3.71 12.90 2.49
C SER A 140 -2.37 13.41 3.02
N VAL A 141 -1.86 14.45 2.37
CA VAL A 141 -0.65 15.16 2.82
C VAL A 141 -1.04 16.20 3.87
N ASN A 142 -2.25 16.77 3.77
CA ASN A 142 -2.75 17.80 4.67
C ASN A 142 -4.26 17.61 5.03
N PRO A 143 -4.58 17.21 6.28
CA PRO A 143 -3.64 16.80 7.32
C PRO A 143 -2.90 15.51 6.92
N PRO A 144 -1.69 15.26 7.47
CA PRO A 144 -0.93 14.07 7.13
C PRO A 144 -1.65 12.81 7.63
N HIS A 145 -1.98 11.94 6.68
CA HIS A 145 -2.62 10.66 6.92
C HIS A 145 -2.19 9.70 5.81
N PHE A 146 -1.31 8.76 6.14
CA PHE A 146 -0.73 7.82 5.18
C PHE A 146 -1.27 6.43 5.47
N PHE A 147 -2.18 5.97 4.60
CA PHE A 147 -2.89 4.72 4.79
C PHE A 147 -2.11 3.56 4.18
N HIS A 148 -1.88 2.53 4.98
CA HIS A 148 -1.18 1.32 4.58
C HIS A 148 -2.05 0.10 4.84
N THR A 149 -2.02 -0.84 3.91
CA THR A 149 -2.54 -2.19 4.13
C THR A 149 -1.39 -3.17 4.22
N TYR A 150 -1.61 -4.26 4.94
CA TYR A 150 -0.63 -5.33 5.07
C TYR A 150 -1.34 -6.67 5.05
N ARG A 151 -0.75 -7.63 4.34
CA ARG A 151 -1.14 -9.02 4.35
C ARG A 151 -0.14 -9.80 5.18
N ILE A 152 -0.64 -10.53 6.17
CA ILE A 152 0.16 -11.46 6.96
C ILE A 152 -0.23 -12.86 6.53
N THR A 153 0.77 -13.71 6.39
CA THR A 153 0.63 -15.13 6.12
C THR A 153 1.29 -15.88 7.26
N MET A 154 0.58 -16.84 7.83
CA MET A 154 1.08 -17.75 8.86
C MET A 154 0.97 -19.19 8.34
N SER A 155 2.06 -19.93 8.39
CA SER A 155 2.11 -21.35 7.99
C SER A 155 2.84 -22.19 9.03
N MET A 156 2.47 -23.47 9.16
CA MET A 156 3.22 -24.45 9.95
C MET A 156 3.83 -25.49 9.01
N SER A 157 5.11 -25.81 9.20
CA SER A 157 5.82 -26.77 8.33
C SER A 157 5.21 -28.18 8.43
N GLU A 158 5.25 -28.94 7.33
CA GLU A 158 4.71 -30.32 7.29
C GLU A 158 5.53 -31.29 8.16
N GLU A 159 6.78 -30.95 8.48
CA GLU A 159 7.65 -31.73 9.36
C GLU A 159 7.31 -31.60 10.85
N ALA A 160 6.42 -30.67 11.22
CA ALA A 160 5.97 -30.49 12.58
C ALA A 160 5.19 -31.72 13.09
N SER A 161 5.24 -31.97 14.40
CA SER A 161 4.42 -33.01 15.01
C SER A 161 2.97 -32.54 15.18
N GLU A 162 2.00 -33.45 15.04
CA GLU A 162 0.60 -33.17 15.40
C GLU A 162 0.43 -32.66 16.85
N ARG A 163 1.35 -33.03 17.76
CA ARG A 163 1.36 -32.54 19.15
C ARG A 163 1.74 -31.06 19.29
N GLU A 164 2.33 -30.48 18.24
CA GLU A 164 2.69 -29.06 18.19
C GLU A 164 1.56 -28.19 17.64
N SER A 165 0.46 -28.80 17.22
CA SER A 165 -0.74 -28.09 16.78
C SER A 165 -1.17 -27.06 17.82
N CYS A 166 -1.39 -25.82 17.39
CA CYS A 166 -1.70 -24.70 18.27
C CYS A 166 -2.74 -23.78 17.67
N GLN A 167 -3.43 -23.01 18.51
CA GLN A 167 -4.43 -22.03 18.11
C GLN A 167 -3.98 -20.63 18.48
N LEU A 168 -4.14 -19.69 17.56
CA LEU A 168 -3.90 -18.27 17.84
C LEU A 168 -4.95 -17.74 18.84
N GLU A 169 -4.51 -17.11 19.92
CA GLU A 169 -5.37 -16.54 20.96
C GLU A 169 -5.38 -15.01 20.91
N THR A 170 -4.20 -14.39 20.89
CA THR A 170 -4.04 -12.93 20.89
C THR A 170 -2.91 -12.46 19.98
N ARG A 171 -2.94 -11.19 19.64
CA ARG A 171 -1.89 -10.47 18.91
C ARG A 171 -1.43 -9.26 19.70
N HIS A 172 -0.16 -8.94 19.59
CA HIS A 172 0.45 -7.73 20.11
C HIS A 172 1.22 -7.03 18.99
N TRP A 173 0.97 -5.73 18.80
CA TRP A 173 1.70 -4.88 17.86
C TRP A 173 2.31 -3.67 18.55
N ILE A 174 3.49 -3.31 18.09
CA ILE A 174 4.12 -2.01 18.31
C ILE A 174 4.25 -1.37 16.92
N ILE A 175 3.60 -0.23 16.74
CA ILE A 175 3.63 0.58 15.52
C ILE A 175 4.50 1.79 15.84
N THR A 176 5.59 1.98 15.10
CA THR A 176 6.53 3.08 15.31
C THR A 176 6.56 3.99 14.09
N ASP A 177 6.28 5.27 14.30
CA ASP A 177 6.35 6.30 13.25
C ASP A 177 7.80 6.77 13.01
N GLU A 178 8.01 7.63 12.02
CA GLU A 178 9.36 8.15 11.68
C GLU A 178 9.98 9.01 12.78
N ASN A 179 9.16 9.58 13.67
CA ASN A 179 9.61 10.39 14.80
C ASN A 179 9.93 9.53 16.05
N GLY A 180 9.72 8.21 15.97
CA GLY A 180 9.91 7.29 17.08
C GLY A 180 8.72 7.22 18.05
N LEU A 181 7.56 7.78 17.68
CA LEU A 181 6.34 7.63 18.46
C LEU A 181 5.82 6.18 18.32
N GLU A 182 5.58 5.52 19.46
CA GLU A 182 5.06 4.15 19.50
C GLU A 182 3.57 4.13 19.87
N GLU A 183 2.77 3.41 19.08
CA GLU A 183 1.43 2.95 19.43
C GLU A 183 1.46 1.45 19.71
N ARG A 184 0.73 1.00 20.74
CA ARG A 184 0.60 -0.42 21.09
C ARG A 184 -0.82 -0.90 20.88
N VAL A 185 -0.96 -2.01 20.17
CA VAL A 185 -2.26 -2.61 19.87
C VAL A 185 -2.27 -4.06 20.34
N ASP A 186 -3.04 -4.30 21.39
CA ASP A 186 -3.33 -5.62 21.92
C ASP A 186 -4.74 -6.04 21.51
N GLY A 187 -4.92 -7.30 21.10
CA GLY A 187 -6.24 -7.79 20.73
C GLY A 187 -6.34 -9.29 20.67
N ARG A 188 -7.55 -9.81 20.83
CA ARG A 188 -7.83 -11.23 20.64
C ARG A 188 -7.96 -11.57 19.15
N GLY A 189 -7.49 -12.76 18.79
CA GLY A 189 -7.56 -13.26 17.43
C GLY A 189 -6.83 -12.38 16.41
N VAL A 190 -7.10 -12.63 15.14
CA VAL A 190 -6.72 -11.80 14.00
C VAL A 190 -7.95 -11.64 13.12
N VAL A 191 -8.31 -10.40 12.75
CA VAL A 191 -9.51 -10.09 11.94
C VAL A 191 -10.84 -10.72 12.42
N GLY A 192 -10.95 -11.06 13.71
CA GLY A 192 -12.11 -11.74 14.29
C GLY A 192 -12.02 -13.27 14.30
N GLU A 193 -10.94 -13.83 13.77
CA GLU A 193 -10.68 -15.26 13.66
C GLU A 193 -9.59 -15.74 14.64
N TYR A 194 -9.61 -17.03 14.96
CA TYR A 194 -8.68 -17.71 15.86
C TYR A 194 -8.13 -18.96 15.15
N PRO A 195 -7.27 -18.77 14.13
CA PRO A 195 -6.80 -19.86 13.29
C PRO A 195 -6.07 -20.94 14.09
N VAL A 196 -6.26 -22.19 13.65
CA VAL A 196 -5.55 -23.35 14.17
C VAL A 196 -4.44 -23.73 13.20
N MET A 197 -3.22 -23.81 13.70
CA MET A 197 -2.03 -24.23 12.97
C MET A 197 -1.71 -25.68 13.34
N CYS A 198 -2.00 -26.60 12.43
CA CYS A 198 -1.53 -27.99 12.45
C CYS A 198 -0.44 -28.16 11.36
N PRO A 199 0.29 -29.29 11.32
CA PRO A 199 1.30 -29.51 10.28
C PRO A 199 0.73 -29.28 8.86
N GLY A 200 1.41 -28.46 8.06
CA GLY A 200 0.97 -28.06 6.71
C GLY A 200 -0.14 -27.01 6.66
N ALA A 201 -0.67 -26.54 7.81
CA ALA A 201 -1.69 -25.50 7.84
C ALA A 201 -1.16 -24.16 7.33
N TYR A 202 -2.05 -23.42 6.67
CA TYR A 202 -1.79 -22.11 6.12
C TYR A 202 -2.99 -21.20 6.40
N PHE A 203 -2.73 -19.98 6.86
CA PHE A 203 -3.74 -18.96 7.08
C PHE A 203 -3.20 -17.58 6.68
N SER A 204 -3.98 -16.82 5.90
CA SER A 204 -3.60 -15.47 5.46
C SER A 204 -4.75 -14.50 5.67
N TRP A 205 -4.42 -13.28 6.09
CA TRP A 205 -5.40 -12.21 6.29
C TRP A 205 -4.80 -10.86 5.93
N VAL A 206 -5.68 -9.90 5.65
CA VAL A 206 -5.31 -8.52 5.36
C VAL A 206 -5.89 -7.60 6.43
N SER A 207 -5.08 -6.64 6.87
CA SER A 207 -5.50 -5.55 7.75
C SER A 207 -4.86 -4.24 7.28
N CYS A 208 -5.13 -3.15 7.99
CA CYS A 208 -4.62 -1.83 7.65
C CYS A 208 -4.18 -1.05 8.90
N THR A 209 -3.38 -0.03 8.68
CA THR A 209 -3.02 0.98 9.66
C THR A 209 -2.81 2.33 8.97
N SER A 210 -2.88 3.42 9.72
CA SER A 210 -2.63 4.78 9.25
C SER A 210 -1.47 5.38 10.02
N LEU A 211 -0.53 6.01 9.32
CA LEU A 211 0.58 6.74 9.92
C LEU A 211 0.40 8.25 9.73
N SER A 212 0.88 9.04 10.68
CA SER A 212 1.00 10.51 10.54
C SER A 212 2.30 10.94 9.85
N THR A 213 3.17 10.00 9.53
CA THR A 213 4.47 10.20 8.86
C THR A 213 4.55 9.38 7.59
N THR A 214 5.44 9.78 6.68
CA THR A 214 5.66 9.11 5.38
C THR A 214 6.36 7.77 5.50
N TYR A 215 6.90 7.47 6.68
CA TYR A 215 7.58 6.25 7.01
C TYR A 215 7.16 5.75 8.38
N GLY A 216 7.14 4.43 8.55
CA GLY A 216 7.00 3.79 9.84
C GLY A 216 7.32 2.31 9.74
N ASN A 217 7.29 1.63 10.88
CA ASN A 217 7.45 0.19 10.95
C ASN A 217 6.51 -0.43 11.98
N MET A 218 6.27 -1.72 11.82
CA MET A 218 5.52 -2.53 12.77
C MET A 218 6.33 -3.74 13.17
N LYS A 219 6.22 -4.10 14.44
CA LYS A 219 6.77 -5.35 15.00
C LYS A 219 5.80 -5.90 16.03
N GLY A 220 5.83 -7.21 16.24
CA GLY A 220 4.86 -7.83 17.12
C GLY A 220 5.03 -9.33 17.25
N HIS A 221 4.07 -9.94 17.92
CA HIS A 221 3.97 -11.38 18.07
C HIS A 221 2.51 -11.81 18.23
N PHE A 222 2.29 -13.10 18.04
CA PHE A 222 1.05 -13.80 18.31
C PHE A 222 1.24 -14.72 19.51
N ILE A 223 0.26 -14.78 20.40
CA ILE A 223 0.22 -15.80 21.45
C ILE A 223 -0.55 -16.99 20.89
N MET A 224 0.14 -18.13 20.84
CA MET A 224 -0.38 -19.40 20.38
C MET A 224 -0.59 -20.31 21.58
N ARG A 225 -1.76 -20.95 21.69
CA ARG A 225 -2.04 -21.98 22.68
C ARG A 225 -1.86 -23.35 22.05
N ASN A 226 -0.93 -24.14 22.56
CA ASN A 226 -0.78 -25.54 22.17
C ASN A 226 -2.07 -26.32 22.48
N LEU A 227 -2.62 -27.04 21.51
CA LEU A 227 -3.90 -27.75 21.64
C LEU A 227 -3.81 -29.04 22.46
N HIS A 228 -2.61 -29.59 22.65
CA HIS A 228 -2.37 -30.81 23.40
C HIS A 228 -1.99 -30.53 24.86
N THR A 229 -1.09 -29.57 25.10
CA THR A 229 -0.57 -29.25 26.44
C THR A 229 -1.28 -28.07 27.09
N GLY A 230 -1.86 -27.17 26.30
CA GLY A 230 -2.44 -25.91 26.77
C GLY A 230 -1.42 -24.80 27.02
N ASP A 231 -0.13 -25.05 26.78
CA ASP A 231 0.93 -24.06 26.98
C ASP A 231 0.80 -22.89 25.99
N MET A 232 1.22 -21.71 26.42
CA MET A 232 1.22 -20.49 25.61
C MET A 232 2.63 -20.21 25.10
N THR A 233 2.77 -19.97 23.80
CA THR A 233 4.05 -19.61 23.17
C THR A 233 3.90 -18.35 22.31
N GLU A 234 4.96 -17.55 22.25
CA GLU A 234 5.05 -16.42 21.33
C GLU A 234 5.53 -16.91 19.96
N VAL A 235 4.82 -16.51 18.92
CA VAL A 235 5.28 -16.59 17.53
C VAL A 235 5.50 -15.17 17.05
N HIS A 236 6.75 -14.83 16.74
CA HIS A 236 7.08 -13.47 16.37
C HIS A 236 6.74 -13.18 14.90
N CYS A 237 6.34 -11.93 14.64
CA CYS A 237 6.22 -11.38 13.30
C CYS A 237 7.48 -10.56 12.96
N PRO A 238 8.03 -10.65 11.73
CA PRO A 238 9.17 -9.82 11.32
C PRO A 238 8.84 -8.34 11.48
N VAL A 239 9.88 -7.53 11.72
CA VAL A 239 9.76 -6.08 11.60
C VAL A 239 9.53 -5.78 10.12
N PHE A 240 8.47 -5.06 9.80
CA PHE A 240 8.14 -4.68 8.43
C PHE A 240 7.93 -3.18 8.29
N HIS A 241 8.37 -2.65 7.16
CA HIS A 241 8.37 -1.21 6.92
C HIS A 241 7.20 -0.79 6.03
N MET A 242 6.67 0.38 6.32
CA MET A 242 5.62 1.03 5.55
C MET A 242 6.18 2.35 5.05
N LYS A 243 6.23 2.47 3.72
CA LYS A 243 6.82 3.61 3.03
C LYS A 243 5.76 4.23 2.13
N CYS A 244 5.49 5.51 2.34
CA CYS A 244 4.68 6.31 1.43
C CYS A 244 5.38 6.40 0.06
N LEU A 245 4.58 6.52 -1.00
CA LEU A 245 5.13 6.90 -2.31
C LEU A 245 5.78 8.29 -2.23
N PRO A 246 6.78 8.58 -3.09
CA PRO A 246 7.23 9.94 -3.27
C PRO A 246 6.03 10.85 -3.57
N TYR A 247 5.97 12.03 -2.97
CA TYR A 247 4.92 13.00 -3.27
C TYR A 247 5.52 14.36 -3.58
N VAL A 248 4.73 15.19 -4.26
CA VAL A 248 5.06 16.58 -4.55
C VAL A 248 3.85 17.44 -4.23
N THR A 249 4.08 18.52 -3.50
CA THR A 249 3.04 19.48 -3.19
C THR A 249 2.73 20.35 -4.41
N ALA A 250 1.53 20.90 -4.46
CA ALA A 250 1.16 21.89 -5.46
C ALA A 250 2.12 23.09 -5.50
N ALA A 251 2.57 23.57 -4.33
CA ALA A 251 3.49 24.69 -4.22
C ALA A 251 4.87 24.37 -4.81
N GLU A 252 5.39 23.17 -4.57
CA GLU A 252 6.66 22.71 -5.15
C GLU A 252 6.56 22.57 -6.67
N ARG A 253 5.45 22.03 -7.20
CA ARG A 253 5.23 21.96 -8.66
C ARG A 253 5.23 23.34 -9.32
N GLU A 254 4.56 24.31 -8.70
CA GLU A 254 4.55 25.69 -9.21
C GLU A 254 5.93 26.35 -9.12
N ALA A 255 6.73 26.06 -8.09
CA ALA A 255 8.12 26.53 -8.03
C ALA A 255 8.96 25.96 -9.17
N ILE A 256 8.89 24.64 -9.40
CA ILE A 256 9.60 23.96 -10.50
C ILE A 256 9.24 24.56 -11.86
N LYS A 257 7.95 24.82 -12.08
CA LYS A 257 7.44 25.45 -13.31
C LYS A 257 8.02 26.86 -13.51
N ARG A 258 8.02 27.71 -12.46
CA ARG A 258 8.56 29.07 -12.52
C ARG A 258 10.05 29.07 -12.85
N ASP A 259 10.84 28.24 -12.20
CA ASP A 259 12.30 28.17 -12.41
C ASP A 259 12.61 27.76 -13.85
N ARG A 260 11.91 26.75 -14.37
CA ARG A 260 12.05 26.30 -15.76
C ARG A 260 11.68 27.40 -16.76
N ASP A 261 10.57 28.10 -16.53
CA ASP A 261 10.12 29.14 -17.44
C ASP A 261 11.05 30.37 -17.41
N ALA A 262 11.71 30.63 -16.28
CA ALA A 262 12.78 31.62 -16.20
C ALA A 262 14.02 31.20 -17.02
N VAL A 263 14.43 29.93 -16.96
CA VAL A 263 15.54 29.40 -17.78
C VAL A 263 15.21 29.49 -19.28
N LYS A 264 14.00 29.11 -19.70
CA LYS A 264 13.57 29.21 -21.10
C LYS A 264 13.55 30.65 -21.63
N LYS A 265 13.27 31.64 -20.77
CA LYS A 265 13.29 33.07 -21.13
C LYS A 265 14.70 33.66 -21.21
N ALA A 266 15.67 33.05 -20.54
CA ALA A 266 17.05 33.50 -20.52
C ALA A 266 17.89 32.95 -21.70
N GLN A 267 17.36 31.97 -22.44
CA GLN A 267 17.94 31.38 -23.65
C GLN A 267 17.38 32.05 -24.90
#